data_AF-A0A401Q485-F1
#
_entry.id   AF-A0A401Q485-F1
#
_cell.length_a   1.000
_cell.length_b   1.000
_cell.length_c   1.000
_cell.angle_alpha   90.00
_cell.angle_beta   90.00
_cell.angle_gamma   90.00
#
_symmetry.space_group_name_H-M   'P 1'
#
loop_
_entity.id
_entity.type
_entity.pdbx_description
1 polymer ?
#
loop_
_entity_poly.entity_id
_entity_poly.type
_entity_poly.pdbx_seq_one_letter_code
_entity_poly.pdbx_strand_id
1 'polypeptide(L)'
;NSMNLPPDKARLLRQYDNEKKWDLICDQERFQVKNPPHTYIQKLKSYLDPGVTRKKFRRRVQESTKVLRELEISLRTNYIGWVREFLNDENQGLNVLVDYLSFA
;
A
#
# COMPACT_ATOMS: atom_id res chain seq x y z
N ASN A 1 8.93 -7.50 13.38
CA ASN A 1 9.07 -8.07 12.02
C ASN A 1 8.34 -7.18 11.02
N SER A 2 9.00 -6.11 10.56
CA SER A 2 8.39 -5.12 9.65
C SER A 2 8.47 -5.50 8.17
N MET A 3 9.45 -6.32 7.79
CA MET A 3 9.74 -6.70 6.39
C MET A 3 9.06 -8.00 5.91
N ASN A 4 8.21 -8.63 6.74
CA ASN A 4 7.52 -9.88 6.41
C ASN A 4 8.43 -11.01 5.86
N LEU A 5 9.66 -11.13 6.39
CA LEU A 5 10.63 -12.10 5.91
C LEU A 5 10.27 -13.53 6.32
N PRO A 6 10.44 -14.51 5.42
CA PRO A 6 10.44 -15.93 5.78
C PRO A 6 11.53 -16.26 6.82
N PRO A 7 11.35 -17.32 7.63
CA PRO A 7 12.29 -17.67 8.70
C PRO A 7 13.73 -17.92 8.25
N ASP A 8 13.93 -18.54 7.09
CA ASP A 8 15.26 -18.82 6.51
C ASP A 8 15.99 -17.52 6.14
N LYS A 9 15.30 -16.57 5.50
CA LYS A 9 15.86 -15.26 5.13
C LYS A 9 16.14 -14.41 6.36
N ALA A 10 15.25 -14.43 7.35
CA ALA A 10 15.48 -13.76 8.63
C ALA A 10 16.72 -14.33 9.35
N ARG A 11 16.92 -15.65 9.32
CA ARG A 11 18.10 -16.29 9.91
C ARG A 11 19.39 -15.88 9.21
N LEU A 12 19.40 -15.77 7.88
CA LEU A 12 20.56 -15.28 7.14
C LEU A 12 20.93 -13.85 7.55
N LEU A 13 19.97 -12.92 7.61
CA LEU A 13 20.24 -11.54 8.03
C LEU A 13 20.72 -11.43 9.48
N ARG A 14 20.26 -12.33 10.37
CA ARG A 14 20.75 -12.36 11.76
C ARG A 14 22.23 -12.69 11.87
N GLN A 15 22.80 -13.37 10.88
CA GLN A 15 24.23 -13.73 10.84
C GLN A 15 25.12 -12.59 10.35
N TYR A 16 24.56 -11.47 9.88
CA TYR A 16 25.36 -10.31 9.48
C TYR A 16 26.18 -9.78 10.66
N ASP A 17 27.36 -9.23 10.33
CA ASP A 17 28.15 -8.44 11.25
C ASP A 17 27.38 -7.18 11.71
N ASN A 18 27.91 -6.51 12.74
CA ASN A 18 27.24 -5.36 13.33
C ASN A 18 27.21 -4.14 12.40
N GLU A 19 28.19 -3.99 11.51
CA GLU A 19 28.27 -2.89 10.55
C GLU A 19 27.12 -2.97 9.56
N LYS A 20 26.92 -4.12 8.91
CA LYS A 20 25.80 -4.33 7.97
C LYS A 20 24.42 -4.24 8.64
N LYS A 21 24.32 -4.66 9.90
CA LYS A 21 23.08 -4.50 10.68
C LYS A 21 22.79 -3.03 10.97
N TRP A 22 23.82 -2.25 11.26
CA TRP A 22 23.71 -0.81 11.48
C TRP A 22 23.31 -0.08 10.20
N ASP A 23 23.93 -0.41 9.07
CA ASP A 23 23.56 0.14 7.76
C ASP A 23 22.08 -0.10 7.45
N LEU A 24 21.58 -1.32 7.71
CA LEU A 24 20.16 -1.64 7.52
C LEU A 24 19.22 -0.79 8.39
N ILE A 25 19.64 -0.46 9.62
CA ILE A 25 18.88 0.44 10.50
C ILE A 25 18.88 1.85 9.92
N CYS A 26 20.05 2.36 9.52
CA CYS A 26 20.17 3.69 8.92
C CYS A 26 19.32 3.83 7.64
N ASP A 27 19.33 2.81 6.78
CA ASP A 27 18.51 2.79 5.56
C ASP A 27 17.01 2.78 5.89
N GLN A 28 16.60 2.02 6.91
CA GLN A 28 15.20 1.97 7.35
C GLN A 28 14.72 3.30 7.94
N GLU A 29 15.53 4.00 8.73
CA GLU A 29 15.20 5.32 9.28
C GLU A 29 15.08 6.41 8.20
N ARG A 30 15.85 6.26 7.11
CA ARG A 30 15.78 7.17 5.96
C ARG A 30 14.58 6.91 5.06
N PHE A 31 13.98 5.72 5.13
CA PHE A 31 12.88 5.33 4.27
C PHE A 31 11.57 6.02 4.69
N GLN A 32 10.90 6.63 3.72
CA GLN A 32 9.57 7.21 3.91
C GLN A 32 8.58 6.58 2.93
N VAL A 33 7.42 6.17 3.44
CA VAL A 33 6.31 5.73 2.59
C VAL A 33 5.79 6.92 1.78
N LYS A 34 5.47 6.66 0.51
CA LYS A 34 5.01 7.73 -0.41
C LYS A 34 3.66 8.32 0.00
N ASN A 35 2.69 7.48 0.33
CA ASN A 35 1.36 7.88 0.79
C ASN A 35 0.81 6.88 1.83
N PRO A 36 -0.06 7.32 2.75
CA PRO A 36 -0.79 6.43 3.65
C PRO A 36 -1.89 5.65 2.92
N PRO A 37 -2.39 4.53 3.49
CA PRO A 37 -3.45 3.70 2.90
C PRO A 37 -4.71 4.47 2.51
N HIS A 38 -5.19 5.35 3.38
CA HIS A 38 -6.44 6.09 3.17
C HIS A 38 -6.41 6.95 1.89
N THR A 39 -5.24 7.40 1.44
CA THR A 39 -5.10 8.17 0.18
C THR A 39 -5.55 7.35 -1.02
N TYR A 40 -5.18 6.08 -1.08
CA TYR A 40 -5.58 5.19 -2.18
C TYR A 40 -7.05 4.78 -2.05
N ILE A 41 -7.49 4.48 -0.83
CA ILE A 41 -8.87 4.10 -0.53
C ILE A 41 -9.85 5.21 -0.92
N GLN A 42 -9.55 6.47 -0.58
CA GLN A 42 -10.38 7.61 -0.96
C GLN A 42 -10.47 7.78 -2.48
N LYS A 43 -9.37 7.58 -3.22
CA LYS A 43 -9.41 7.62 -4.68
C LYS A 43 -10.30 6.51 -5.25
N LEU A 44 -10.19 5.28 -4.75
CA LEU A 44 -11.04 4.17 -5.18
C LEU A 44 -12.52 4.43 -4.88
N LYS A 45 -12.87 4.89 -3.66
CA LYS A 45 -14.23 5.31 -3.31
C LYS A 45 -14.76 6.41 -4.25
N SER A 46 -13.91 7.35 -4.65
CA SER A 46 -14.30 8.43 -5.57
C SER A 46 -14.65 7.97 -6.99
N TYR A 47 -14.18 6.77 -7.38
CA TYR A 47 -14.53 6.12 -8.64
C TYR A 47 -15.86 5.36 -8.54
N LEU A 48 -16.25 4.94 -7.34
CA LEU A 48 -17.50 4.23 -7.07
C LEU A 48 -18.70 5.16 -6.84
N ASP A 49 -18.48 6.47 -6.68
CA ASP A 49 -19.52 7.44 -6.36
C ASP A 49 -20.55 7.61 -7.51
N PRO A 50 -21.81 7.15 -7.32
CA PRO A 50 -22.84 7.21 -8.35
C PRO A 50 -23.39 8.62 -8.56
N GLY A 51 -23.13 9.56 -7.64
CA GLY A 51 -23.58 10.96 -7.72
C GLY A 51 -22.76 11.82 -8.68
N VAL A 52 -21.70 11.26 -9.29
CA VAL A 52 -20.77 11.99 -10.14
C VAL A 52 -21.28 12.07 -11.57
N THR A 53 -21.31 13.27 -12.15
CA THR A 53 -21.67 13.43 -13.56
C THR A 53 -20.74 12.63 -14.47
N ARG A 54 -21.26 12.06 -15.56
CA ARG A 54 -20.49 11.23 -16.52
C ARG A 54 -19.18 11.89 -16.98
N LYS A 55 -19.18 13.22 -17.18
CA LYS A 55 -17.98 14.00 -17.55
C LYS A 55 -16.93 14.01 -16.43
N LYS A 56 -17.35 14.20 -15.18
CA LYS A 56 -16.44 14.17 -14.01
C LYS A 56 -15.94 12.76 -13.74
N PHE A 57 -16.80 11.74 -13.87
CA PHE A 57 -16.43 10.33 -13.73
C PHE A 57 -15.33 9.95 -14.73
N ARG A 58 -15.53 10.25 -16.03
CA ARG A 58 -14.55 9.94 -17.08
C ARG A 58 -13.18 10.57 -16.82
N ARG A 59 -13.13 11.78 -16.26
CA ARG A 59 -11.87 12.44 -15.85
C ARG A 59 -11.22 11.76 -14.66
N ARG A 60 -12.00 11.32 -13.66
CA ARG A 60 -11.48 10.64 -12.46
C ARG A 60 -10.84 9.29 -12.81
N VAL A 61 -11.50 8.50 -13.65
CA VAL A 61 -11.03 7.15 -14.01
C VAL A 61 -9.83 7.15 -14.95
N GLN A 62 -9.49 8.27 -15.60
CA GLN A 62 -8.30 8.35 -16.47
C GLN A 62 -6.99 7.99 -15.74
N GLU A 63 -6.90 8.29 -14.45
CA GLU A 63 -5.72 7.95 -13.64
C GLU A 63 -5.86 6.64 -12.86
N SER A 64 -6.98 5.92 -12.99
CA SER A 64 -7.29 4.75 -12.16
C SER A 64 -6.21 3.66 -12.26
N THR A 65 -5.74 3.34 -13.47
CA THR A 65 -4.66 2.35 -13.70
C THR A 65 -3.36 2.75 -13.01
N LYS A 66 -3.04 4.05 -12.99
CA LYS A 66 -1.84 4.56 -12.29
C LYS A 66 -2.01 4.42 -10.77
N VAL A 67 -3.17 4.79 -10.25
CA VAL A 67 -3.48 4.68 -8.81
C VAL A 67 -3.42 3.23 -8.34
N LEU A 68 -4.00 2.29 -9.09
CA LEU A 68 -3.96 0.86 -8.78
C LEU A 68 -2.53 0.31 -8.81
N ARG A 69 -1.72 0.72 -9.78
CA ARG A 69 -0.30 0.33 -9.84
C ARG A 69 0.49 0.85 -8.64
N GLU A 70 0.26 2.10 -8.23
CA GLU A 70 0.90 2.65 -7.04
C GLU A 70 0.42 1.98 -5.75
N LEU A 71 -0.87 1.61 -5.67
CA LEU A 71 -1.43 0.85 -4.56
C LEU A 71 -0.82 -0.55 -4.47
N GLU A 72 -0.69 -1.27 -5.59
CA GLU A 72 -0.05 -2.58 -5.64
C GLU A 72 1.38 -2.52 -5.10
N ILE A 73 2.17 -1.55 -5.57
CA ILE A 73 3.55 -1.38 -5.11
C ILE A 73 3.55 -1.12 -3.62
N SER A 74 2.69 -0.22 -3.14
CA SER A 74 2.60 0.13 -1.72
C SER A 74 2.24 -1.09 -0.85
N LEU A 75 1.29 -1.92 -1.29
CA LEU A 75 0.91 -3.16 -0.60
C LEU A 75 2.06 -4.19 -0.58
N ARG A 76 2.83 -4.27 -1.67
CA ARG A 76 3.87 -5.29 -1.82
C ARG A 76 5.21 -4.91 -1.17
N THR A 77 5.57 -3.63 -1.16
CA THR A 77 6.94 -3.21 -0.80
C THR A 77 7.04 -2.35 0.46
N ASN A 78 5.94 -1.80 0.97
CA ASN A 78 6.00 -1.11 2.26
C ASN A 78 6.14 -2.11 3.42
N TYR A 79 6.46 -1.60 4.60
CA TYR A 79 6.46 -2.39 5.82
C TYR A 79 5.07 -2.99 6.08
N ILE A 80 5.03 -4.18 6.69
CA ILE A 80 3.79 -4.95 6.90
C ILE A 80 2.72 -4.19 7.70
N GLY A 81 3.13 -3.22 8.51
CA GLY A 81 2.21 -2.34 9.23
C GLY A 81 1.34 -1.49 8.31
N TRP A 82 1.85 -1.07 7.14
CA TRP A 82 1.08 -0.36 6.13
C TRP A 82 -0.06 -1.22 5.59
N VAL A 83 0.20 -2.51 5.35
CA VAL A 83 -0.83 -3.47 4.90
C VAL A 83 -1.85 -3.71 6.01
N ARG A 84 -1.40 -3.85 7.27
CA ARG A 84 -2.32 -3.97 8.42
C ARG A 84 -3.21 -2.75 8.57
N GLU A 85 -2.67 -1.55 8.39
CA GLU A 85 -3.44 -0.30 8.40
C GLU A 85 -4.44 -0.27 7.23
N PHE A 86 -4.03 -0.65 6.02
CA PHE A 86 -4.95 -0.75 4.87
C PHE A 86 -6.13 -1.70 5.13
N LEU A 87 -5.89 -2.82 5.81
CA LEU A 87 -6.88 -3.86 6.09
C LEU A 87 -7.68 -3.64 7.38
N ASN A 88 -7.36 -2.64 8.20
CA ASN A 88 -7.98 -2.47 9.52
C ASN A 88 -9.44 -2.02 9.45
N ASP A 89 -10.09 -2.01 10.61
CA ASP A 89 -11.52 -1.72 10.70
C ASP A 89 -11.88 -0.27 10.30
N GLU A 90 -10.94 0.67 10.44
CA GLU A 90 -11.12 2.07 10.08
C GLU A 90 -11.07 2.29 8.57
N ASN A 91 -10.09 1.67 7.90
CA ASN A 91 -9.84 1.84 6.48
C ASN A 91 -10.72 0.94 5.61
N GLN A 92 -10.99 -0.30 6.04
CA GLN A 92 -11.75 -1.30 5.29
C GLN A 92 -11.26 -1.44 3.84
N GLY A 93 -9.94 -1.32 3.62
CA GLY A 93 -9.36 -1.17 2.28
C GLY A 93 -9.63 -2.36 1.37
N LEU A 94 -9.72 -3.57 1.93
CA LEU A 94 -10.07 -4.78 1.17
C LEU A 94 -11.48 -4.68 0.58
N ASN A 95 -12.48 -4.27 1.36
CA ASN A 95 -13.86 -4.18 0.90
C ASN A 95 -13.97 -3.19 -0.26
N VAL A 96 -13.35 -2.01 -0.11
CA VAL A 96 -13.34 -0.96 -1.15
C VAL A 96 -12.65 -1.45 -2.43
N LEU A 97 -11.56 -2.21 -2.30
CA LEU A 97 -10.86 -2.77 -3.45
C LEU A 97 -11.72 -3.82 -4.18
N VAL A 98 -12.40 -4.70 -3.43
CA VAL A 98 -13.31 -5.70 -3.99
C VAL A 98 -14.51 -5.05 -4.68
N ASP A 99 -15.08 -4.02 -4.07
CA ASP A 99 -16.19 -3.24 -4.66
C ASP A 99 -15.75 -2.60 -5.98
N TYR A 100 -14.54 -2.01 -6.02
CA TYR A 100 -13.98 -1.44 -7.24
C TYR A 100 -13.76 -2.49 -8.33
N LEU A 101 -13.22 -3.67 -7.99
CA LEU A 101 -13.03 -4.77 -8.94
C LEU A 101 -14.34 -5.35 -9.47
N SER A 102 -15.41 -5.29 -8.68
CA SER A 102 -16.74 -5.76 -9.08
C SER A 102 -17.46 -4.75 -9.97
N PHE A 103 -17.10 -3.47 -9.85
CA PHE A 103 -17.63 -2.38 -10.66
C PHE A 103 -16.93 -2.25 -12.03
N ALA A 104 -15.61 -2.49 -12.07
CA ALA A 104 -14.76 -2.33 -13.25
C ALA A 104 -14.94 -3.46 -14.26
#